data_AF-A0A971CBG5-F1
#
_entry.id   AF-A0A971CBG5-F1
#
_cell.length_a   1.000
_cell.length_b   1.000
_cell.length_c   1.000
_cell.angle_alpha   90.00
_cell.angle_beta   90.00
_cell.angle_gamma   90.00
#
_symmetry.space_group_name_H-M   'P 1'
#
loop_
_entity.id
_entity.type
_entity.pdbx_description
1 polymer ?
#
loop_
_entity_poly.entity_id
_entity_poly.type
_entity_poly.pdbx_seq_one_letter_code
_entity_poly.pdbx_strand_id
1 'polypeptide(L)'
;MFRRHSLVGEIHTATHGFMTEWTVSGDAEGRTITLPLVAGYNYDCVIDWGDGSAKNVVTAFDDVNRIHTYSVAGKYKVEITGTCEGWSFNNAGDKLKITNILYWGNPLKFNDFKDLTGGFYGCTALKSLGRGSILYSGSGGFYETFRNCISVTSVPVDLFKYSTAVSENGFRRTFYGCSSLASLPVDLFRYNTLVSTNGFRETFYGCSLLASLPVDLFRYNTAVSTYGFYATFYGCSSLASLPVDLFRYNTAVSIYGFYATFRGCRKLASLPVDLFRYNTAVSTYGFYATFHGCSSLASLPDGLFRYNTAVSTDGFYRTFYGCVKLQLHKWIFYLTGEEGTRFLNKTLSFAECFFLTSFAGTIGEAPELWNCNFGTGTPTITDCFNGHSINSVSNYADIPAEWL
;
A
#
# COMPACT_ATOMS: atom_id res chain seq x y z
N MET A 1 -2.89 -10.35 36.94
CA MET A 1 -4.34 -10.16 36.75
C MET A 1 -4.53 -9.22 35.56
N PHE A 2 -4.39 -9.74 34.34
CA PHE A 2 -4.53 -8.94 33.12
C PHE A 2 -6.02 -8.71 32.85
N ARG A 3 -6.45 -7.44 32.95
CA ARG A 3 -7.81 -7.04 32.59
C ARG A 3 -7.98 -7.25 31.08
N ARG A 4 -8.81 -8.24 30.70
CA ARG A 4 -9.48 -8.28 29.41
C ARG A 4 -10.20 -6.93 29.26
N HIS A 5 -9.70 -6.06 28.38
CA HIS A 5 -10.48 -4.91 27.96
C HIS A 5 -11.75 -5.45 27.32
N SER A 6 -12.89 -5.09 27.91
CA SER A 6 -14.21 -5.53 27.48
C SER A 6 -14.44 -5.03 26.04
N LEU A 7 -14.69 -5.97 25.13
CA LEU A 7 -15.15 -5.76 23.75
C LEU A 7 -16.61 -5.24 23.69
N VAL A 8 -17.18 -4.74 24.79
CA VAL A 8 -18.62 -4.44 24.93
C VAL A 8 -18.92 -2.96 24.59
N GLY A 9 -18.30 -2.43 23.54
CA GLY A 9 -18.43 -1.01 23.16
C GLY A 9 -19.35 -0.75 21.97
N GLU A 10 -19.38 -1.64 20.98
CA GLU A 10 -20.25 -1.52 19.81
C GLU A 10 -20.67 -2.93 19.39
N ILE A 11 -21.89 -3.33 19.78
CA ILE A 11 -22.49 -4.57 19.29
C ILE A 11 -22.84 -4.31 17.81
N HIS A 12 -21.92 -4.65 16.92
CA HIS A 12 -22.28 -4.90 15.53
C HIS A 12 -23.36 -5.99 15.54
N THR A 13 -24.52 -5.69 14.96
CA THR A 13 -25.70 -6.55 14.78
C THR A 13 -25.45 -7.78 13.90
N ALA A 14 -24.20 -8.15 13.65
CA ALA A 14 -23.84 -9.34 12.88
C ALA A 14 -24.07 -10.58 13.75
N THR A 15 -25.09 -11.36 13.40
CA THR A 15 -25.45 -12.63 14.05
C THR A 15 -24.79 -13.83 13.36
N HIS A 16 -23.76 -13.63 12.55
CA HIS A 16 -23.19 -14.66 11.68
C HIS A 16 -21.75 -15.00 12.09
N GLY A 17 -21.33 -16.22 11.80
CA GLY A 17 -19.92 -16.58 11.70
C GLY A 17 -19.25 -15.93 10.48
N PHE A 18 -18.08 -16.43 10.11
CA PHE A 18 -17.43 -16.01 8.86
C PHE A 18 -18.27 -16.50 7.67
N MET A 19 -18.86 -15.58 6.92
CA MET A 19 -19.84 -15.91 5.88
C MET A 19 -19.40 -15.36 4.53
N THR A 20 -19.46 -16.21 3.51
CA THR A 20 -19.01 -15.93 2.15
C THR A 20 -20.05 -16.39 1.13
N GLU A 21 -20.06 -15.77 -0.05
CA GLU A 21 -20.85 -16.22 -1.20
C GLU A 21 -19.92 -16.84 -2.24
N TRP A 22 -20.34 -17.98 -2.77
CA TRP A 22 -19.63 -18.73 -3.78
C TRP A 22 -20.52 -19.01 -4.98
N THR A 23 -19.93 -18.99 -6.18
CA THR A 23 -20.58 -19.40 -7.42
C THR A 23 -19.95 -20.69 -7.92
N VAL A 24 -20.78 -21.71 -8.13
CA VAL A 24 -20.36 -23.03 -8.64
C VAL A 24 -21.03 -23.31 -9.99
N SER A 25 -20.30 -23.92 -10.94
CA SER A 25 -20.71 -24.13 -12.34
C SER A 25 -21.33 -25.51 -12.60
N GLY A 26 -21.61 -25.85 -13.87
CA GLY A 26 -22.47 -26.97 -14.25
C GLY A 26 -21.83 -28.35 -14.41
N ASP A 27 -20.52 -28.49 -14.25
CA ASP A 27 -19.79 -29.77 -14.25
C ASP A 27 -19.40 -30.18 -12.82
N ALA A 28 -19.02 -31.45 -12.60
CA ALA A 28 -18.78 -31.94 -11.24
C ALA A 28 -17.66 -31.18 -10.51
N GLU A 29 -16.53 -30.94 -11.19
CA GLU A 29 -15.41 -30.15 -10.64
C GLU A 29 -15.79 -28.68 -10.40
N GLY A 30 -16.60 -28.11 -11.29
CA GLY A 30 -17.14 -26.77 -11.12
C GLY A 30 -18.19 -26.65 -10.01
N ARG A 31 -18.87 -27.75 -9.68
CA ARG A 31 -19.82 -27.89 -8.55
C ARG A 31 -19.18 -28.12 -7.20
N THR A 32 -17.87 -28.34 -7.13
CA THR A 32 -17.19 -28.57 -5.86
C THR A 32 -16.60 -27.28 -5.30
N ILE A 33 -16.69 -27.09 -3.98
CA ILE A 33 -15.90 -26.10 -3.24
C ILE A 33 -14.94 -26.85 -2.32
N THR A 34 -13.67 -26.47 -2.36
CA THR A 34 -12.65 -26.86 -1.40
C THR A 34 -12.20 -25.64 -0.60
N LEU A 35 -12.39 -25.66 0.71
CA LEU A 35 -11.94 -24.57 1.57
C LEU A 35 -10.39 -24.51 1.62
N PRO A 36 -9.79 -23.31 1.56
CA PRO A 36 -8.34 -23.12 1.45
C PRO A 36 -7.66 -23.12 2.84
N LEU A 37 -7.86 -24.21 3.58
CA LEU A 37 -7.31 -24.37 4.93
C LEU A 37 -5.79 -24.62 4.89
N VAL A 38 -5.09 -24.13 5.90
CA VAL A 38 -3.62 -24.11 5.96
C VAL A 38 -3.10 -25.10 7.02
N ALA A 39 -2.07 -25.88 6.67
CA ALA A 39 -1.42 -26.78 7.62
C ALA A 39 -0.75 -26.01 8.77
N GLY A 40 -0.69 -26.61 9.96
CA GLY A 40 -0.04 -26.02 11.15
C GLY A 40 -0.92 -25.09 11.99
N TYR A 41 -2.22 -25.00 11.68
CA TYR A 41 -3.22 -24.22 12.42
C TYR A 41 -4.32 -25.11 12.99
N ASN A 42 -5.09 -24.60 13.96
CA ASN A 42 -6.16 -25.35 14.60
C ASN A 42 -7.50 -25.18 13.88
N TYR A 43 -8.25 -26.27 13.84
CA TYR A 43 -9.59 -26.33 13.27
C TYR A 43 -10.50 -27.08 14.22
N ASP A 44 -11.64 -26.47 14.50
CA ASP A 44 -12.79 -27.06 15.18
C ASP A 44 -13.98 -26.18 14.78
N CYS A 45 -14.31 -26.25 13.49
CA CYS A 45 -15.31 -25.39 12.88
C CYS A 45 -16.44 -26.18 12.25
N VAL A 46 -17.62 -25.59 12.29
CA VAL A 46 -18.84 -26.10 11.67
C VAL A 46 -19.11 -25.30 10.41
N ILE A 47 -19.26 -26.01 9.29
CA ILE A 47 -19.52 -25.45 7.97
C ILE A 47 -20.99 -25.69 7.61
N ASP A 48 -21.71 -24.61 7.36
CA ASP A 48 -23.01 -24.61 6.70
C ASP A 48 -22.81 -24.22 5.24
N TRP A 49 -23.04 -25.16 4.31
CA TRP A 49 -22.83 -24.94 2.88
C TRP A 49 -23.95 -24.13 2.21
N GLY A 50 -25.05 -23.86 2.92
CA GLY A 50 -26.11 -22.99 2.42
C GLY A 50 -27.01 -23.61 1.34
N ASP A 51 -26.96 -24.93 1.14
CA ASP A 51 -27.83 -25.68 0.23
C ASP A 51 -28.86 -26.56 0.98
N GLY A 52 -28.91 -26.47 2.30
CA GLY A 52 -29.80 -27.27 3.16
C GLY A 52 -29.28 -28.68 3.48
N SER A 53 -28.07 -29.03 3.03
CA SER A 53 -27.38 -30.25 3.47
C SER A 53 -27.01 -30.20 4.96
N ALA A 54 -26.68 -31.36 5.52
CA ALA A 54 -26.20 -31.45 6.89
C ALA A 54 -24.88 -30.67 7.05
N LYS A 55 -24.73 -29.95 8.16
CA LYS A 55 -23.50 -29.21 8.46
C LYS A 55 -22.33 -30.16 8.67
N ASN A 56 -21.17 -29.80 8.16
CA ASN A 56 -19.95 -30.56 8.36
C ASN A 56 -19.13 -29.99 9.53
N VAL A 57 -18.42 -30.86 10.23
CA VAL A 57 -17.39 -30.46 11.20
C VAL A 57 -16.03 -30.70 10.58
N VAL A 58 -15.15 -29.70 10.66
CA VAL A 58 -13.77 -29.75 10.18
C VAL A 58 -12.84 -29.61 11.38
N THR A 59 -11.99 -30.61 11.56
CA THR A 59 -11.05 -30.68 12.70
C THR A 59 -9.58 -30.60 12.30
N ALA A 60 -9.29 -30.60 10.99
CA ALA A 60 -7.94 -30.50 10.45
C ALA A 60 -7.94 -29.78 9.09
N PHE A 61 -6.76 -29.30 8.65
CA PHE A 61 -6.62 -28.58 7.38
C PHE A 61 -6.89 -29.47 6.15
N ASP A 62 -6.67 -30.77 6.27
CA ASP A 62 -6.83 -31.79 5.24
C ASP A 62 -8.07 -32.67 5.46
N ASP A 63 -8.93 -32.30 6.42
CA ASP A 63 -10.20 -32.97 6.68
C ASP A 63 -11.05 -33.06 5.40
N VAL A 64 -11.55 -34.25 5.08
CA VAL A 64 -12.38 -34.49 3.88
C VAL A 64 -13.65 -33.64 3.87
N ASN A 65 -14.11 -33.25 5.06
CA ASN A 65 -15.28 -32.41 5.26
C ASN A 65 -15.10 -30.93 4.84
N ARG A 66 -13.88 -30.52 4.45
CA ARG A 66 -13.62 -29.18 3.88
C ARG A 66 -14.01 -29.07 2.41
N ILE A 67 -14.44 -30.18 1.80
CA ILE A 67 -14.83 -30.29 0.40
C ILE A 67 -16.34 -30.58 0.34
N HIS A 68 -17.06 -29.85 -0.49
CA HIS A 68 -18.49 -30.07 -0.72
C HIS A 68 -18.85 -29.96 -2.19
N THR A 69 -19.68 -30.87 -2.68
CA THR A 69 -20.15 -30.90 -4.06
C THR A 69 -21.65 -30.64 -4.10
N TYR A 70 -22.05 -29.52 -4.69
CA TYR A 70 -23.46 -29.17 -4.85
C TYR A 70 -24.13 -30.04 -5.91
N SER A 71 -25.43 -30.28 -5.75
CA SER A 71 -26.24 -31.01 -6.75
C SER A 71 -26.61 -30.16 -7.95
N VAL A 72 -26.68 -28.84 -7.77
CA VAL A 72 -27.11 -27.86 -8.77
C VAL A 72 -26.09 -26.73 -8.87
N ALA A 73 -25.88 -26.19 -10.07
CA ALA A 73 -25.07 -24.99 -10.26
C ALA A 73 -25.80 -23.77 -9.69
N GLY A 74 -25.06 -22.82 -9.11
CA GLY A 74 -25.71 -21.66 -8.51
C GLY A 74 -24.80 -20.85 -7.60
N LYS A 75 -25.45 -20.01 -6.80
CA LYS A 75 -24.82 -19.22 -5.75
C LYS A 75 -25.22 -19.74 -4.39
N TYR A 76 -24.22 -19.92 -3.53
CA TYR A 76 -24.42 -20.46 -2.19
C TYR A 76 -23.74 -19.57 -1.16
N LYS A 77 -24.38 -19.45 0.01
CA LYS A 77 -23.82 -18.74 1.16
C LYS A 77 -23.24 -19.75 2.12
N VAL A 78 -21.91 -19.78 2.21
CA VAL A 78 -21.19 -20.67 3.11
C VAL A 78 -20.91 -19.91 4.42
N GLU A 79 -21.35 -20.46 5.55
CA GLU A 79 -21.09 -19.91 6.89
C GLU A 79 -20.19 -20.86 7.70
N ILE A 80 -19.15 -20.29 8.29
CA ILE A 80 -18.18 -20.98 9.14
C ILE A 80 -18.31 -20.44 10.57
N THR A 81 -18.52 -21.33 11.52
CA THR A 81 -18.57 -21.03 12.97
C THR A 81 -17.56 -21.88 13.72
N GLY A 82 -17.12 -21.45 14.90
CA GLY A 82 -16.07 -22.12 15.68
C GLY A 82 -14.65 -21.67 15.34
N THR A 83 -13.69 -22.58 15.45
CA THR A 83 -12.25 -22.31 15.26
C THR A 83 -11.81 -22.64 13.84
N CYS A 84 -11.35 -21.64 13.08
CA CYS A 84 -10.80 -21.83 11.73
C CYS A 84 -9.64 -20.84 11.54
N GLU A 85 -8.46 -21.22 12.02
CA GLU A 85 -7.37 -20.25 12.24
C GLU A 85 -6.59 -19.90 10.97
N GLY A 86 -6.47 -20.81 10.00
CA GLY A 86 -5.70 -20.61 8.76
C GLY A 86 -6.58 -20.58 7.52
N TRP A 87 -6.42 -19.54 6.70
CA TRP A 87 -7.14 -19.40 5.42
C TRP A 87 -6.23 -18.77 4.36
N SER A 88 -5.90 -19.51 3.30
CA SER A 88 -5.01 -19.04 2.24
C SER A 88 -5.23 -19.71 0.89
N PHE A 89 -5.79 -18.96 -0.07
CA PHE A 89 -5.78 -19.41 -1.47
C PHE A 89 -4.39 -19.35 -2.08
N ASN A 90 -3.61 -18.31 -1.76
CA ASN A 90 -2.28 -18.06 -2.33
C ASN A 90 -2.22 -18.24 -3.86
N ASN A 91 -3.21 -17.67 -4.57
CA ASN A 91 -3.37 -17.80 -6.01
C ASN A 91 -3.59 -19.24 -6.54
N ALA A 92 -4.07 -20.16 -5.70
CA ALA A 92 -4.42 -21.54 -6.05
C ALA A 92 -5.88 -21.88 -5.71
N GLY A 93 -6.26 -23.15 -5.88
CA GLY A 93 -7.56 -23.70 -5.50
C GLY A 93 -8.77 -22.99 -6.13
N ASP A 94 -9.87 -22.99 -5.39
CA ASP A 94 -11.17 -22.48 -5.83
C ASP A 94 -11.33 -20.96 -5.73
N LYS A 95 -10.22 -20.19 -5.76
CA LYS A 95 -10.20 -18.73 -5.56
C LYS A 95 -11.12 -17.94 -6.49
N LEU A 96 -11.47 -18.49 -7.64
CA LEU A 96 -12.37 -17.85 -8.63
C LEU A 96 -13.85 -18.09 -8.34
N LYS A 97 -14.17 -19.05 -7.45
CA LYS A 97 -15.55 -19.39 -7.09
C LYS A 97 -16.08 -18.49 -5.98
N ILE A 98 -15.23 -17.97 -5.08
CA ILE A 98 -15.64 -17.02 -4.05
C ILE A 98 -15.90 -15.63 -4.66
N THR A 99 -17.14 -15.16 -4.56
CA THR A 99 -17.58 -13.90 -5.20
C THR A 99 -17.80 -12.76 -4.23
N ASN A 100 -18.14 -13.05 -2.97
CA ASN A 100 -18.29 -12.04 -1.93
C ASN A 100 -17.87 -12.58 -0.56
N ILE A 101 -17.19 -11.75 0.23
CA ILE A 101 -17.25 -11.90 1.68
C ILE A 101 -18.50 -11.15 2.14
N LEU A 102 -19.35 -11.79 2.93
CA LEU A 102 -20.59 -11.18 3.43
C LEU A 102 -20.37 -10.64 4.85
N TYR A 103 -19.75 -11.45 5.72
CA TYR A 103 -19.43 -11.11 7.11
C TYR A 103 -18.10 -11.71 7.53
N TRP A 104 -17.29 -10.97 8.27
CA TRP A 104 -16.05 -11.48 8.89
C TRP A 104 -16.27 -12.31 10.15
N GLY A 105 -17.49 -12.31 10.65
CA GLY A 105 -17.90 -13.07 11.83
C GLY A 105 -18.13 -12.22 13.06
N ASN A 106 -18.88 -12.80 14.00
CA ASN A 106 -19.10 -12.31 15.35
C ASN A 106 -18.19 -13.10 16.31
N PRO A 107 -17.47 -12.46 17.25
CA PRO A 107 -16.61 -13.14 18.22
C PRO A 107 -17.30 -14.22 19.09
N LEU A 108 -18.63 -14.20 19.17
CA LEU A 108 -19.45 -15.21 19.85
C LEU A 108 -19.75 -16.46 18.99
N LYS A 109 -19.49 -16.39 17.69
CA LYS A 109 -19.80 -17.45 16.71
C LYS A 109 -18.58 -17.93 15.93
N PHE A 110 -17.60 -17.06 15.72
CA PHE A 110 -16.36 -17.33 15.03
C PHE A 110 -15.23 -16.77 15.89
N ASN A 111 -14.20 -17.57 16.14
CA ASN A 111 -13.12 -17.18 17.04
C ASN A 111 -12.27 -16.07 16.40
N ASP A 112 -11.31 -16.45 15.57
CA ASP A 112 -10.43 -15.53 14.86
C ASP A 112 -9.59 -16.30 13.83
N PHE A 113 -9.02 -15.54 12.90
CA PHE A 113 -7.92 -16.00 12.08
C PHE A 113 -6.59 -15.74 12.81
N LYS A 114 -5.67 -16.69 12.69
CA LYS A 114 -4.25 -16.52 13.04
C LYS A 114 -3.40 -16.31 11.80
N ASP A 115 -3.84 -16.81 10.65
CA ASP A 115 -3.15 -16.61 9.37
C ASP A 115 -4.12 -16.34 8.21
N LEU A 116 -3.88 -15.20 7.58
CA LEU A 116 -4.55 -14.72 6.38
C LEU A 116 -3.56 -14.33 5.28
N THR A 117 -2.32 -14.81 5.38
CA THR A 117 -1.29 -14.59 4.37
C THR A 117 -1.76 -15.12 3.03
N GLY A 118 -1.89 -14.27 2.01
CA GLY A 118 -2.43 -14.68 0.72
C GLY A 118 -3.89 -15.18 0.77
N GLY A 119 -4.64 -14.82 1.82
CA GLY A 119 -5.99 -15.29 2.14
C GLY A 119 -6.92 -15.38 0.93
N PHE A 120 -7.01 -14.29 0.19
CA PHE A 120 -7.83 -14.10 -1.01
C PHE A 120 -6.96 -13.71 -2.21
N TYR A 121 -5.67 -14.06 -2.19
CA TYR A 121 -4.77 -13.75 -3.29
C TYR A 121 -5.28 -14.42 -4.58
N GLY A 122 -5.55 -13.60 -5.59
CA GLY A 122 -5.95 -14.03 -6.93
C GLY A 122 -7.45 -14.30 -7.04
N CYS A 123 -8.24 -13.96 -6.02
CA CYS A 123 -9.70 -13.99 -6.06
C CYS A 123 -10.23 -12.88 -6.99
N THR A 124 -10.02 -13.02 -8.30
CA THR A 124 -10.39 -11.99 -9.29
C THR A 124 -11.90 -11.81 -9.40
N ALA A 125 -12.69 -12.80 -8.95
CA ALA A 125 -14.16 -12.74 -8.90
C ALA A 125 -14.71 -12.09 -7.61
N LEU A 126 -13.88 -11.82 -6.60
CA LEU A 126 -14.28 -11.24 -5.33
C LEU A 126 -14.65 -9.77 -5.51
N LYS A 127 -15.92 -9.41 -5.19
CA LYS A 127 -16.48 -8.06 -5.40
C LYS A 127 -16.62 -7.27 -4.11
N SER A 128 -16.86 -7.94 -3.00
CA SER A 128 -17.10 -7.32 -1.69
C SER A 128 -16.20 -7.94 -0.62
N LEU A 129 -15.63 -7.08 0.22
CA LEU A 129 -14.85 -7.47 1.41
C LEU A 129 -15.72 -7.57 2.67
N GLY A 130 -17.04 -7.64 2.52
CA GLY A 130 -17.97 -7.91 3.62
C GLY A 130 -18.19 -6.78 4.59
N ARG A 131 -19.02 -7.07 5.59
CA ARG A 131 -19.36 -6.17 6.70
C ARG A 131 -18.55 -6.51 7.94
N GLY A 132 -18.29 -5.48 8.75
CA GLY A 132 -17.54 -5.61 10.00
C GLY A 132 -16.03 -5.69 9.79
N SER A 133 -15.33 -6.02 10.87
CA SER A 133 -13.87 -6.10 10.93
C SER A 133 -13.41 -7.54 10.86
N ILE A 134 -12.23 -7.76 10.27
CA ILE A 134 -11.56 -9.05 10.35
C ILE A 134 -11.26 -9.36 11.82
N LEU A 135 -11.74 -10.50 12.30
CA LEU A 135 -11.34 -11.06 13.59
C LEU A 135 -9.99 -11.73 13.40
N TYR A 136 -8.92 -11.02 13.76
CA TYR A 136 -7.54 -11.47 13.55
C TYR A 136 -6.71 -11.25 14.82
N SER A 137 -6.08 -12.31 15.32
CA SER A 137 -5.23 -12.28 16.51
C SER A 137 -3.77 -12.67 16.25
N GLY A 138 -3.41 -12.93 14.99
CA GLY A 138 -2.02 -13.15 14.61
C GLY A 138 -1.17 -11.88 14.67
N SER A 139 0.16 -12.04 14.60
CA SER A 139 1.12 -10.92 14.53
C SER A 139 1.65 -10.65 13.12
N GLY A 140 1.49 -11.59 12.19
CA GLY A 140 2.06 -11.56 10.83
C GLY A 140 1.38 -10.59 9.86
N GLY A 141 0.22 -10.04 10.23
CA GLY A 141 -0.51 -9.05 9.44
C GLY A 141 -1.23 -9.64 8.24
N PHE A 142 -1.41 -8.81 7.22
CA PHE A 142 -2.24 -9.06 6.04
C PHE A 142 -1.41 -9.17 4.75
N TYR A 143 -0.28 -9.87 4.84
CA TYR A 143 0.64 -10.02 3.70
C TYR A 143 -0.09 -10.65 2.51
N GLU A 144 -0.19 -9.90 1.41
CA GLU A 144 -0.84 -10.33 0.17
C GLU A 144 -2.32 -10.78 0.29
N THR A 145 -3.02 -10.48 1.40
CA THR A 145 -4.35 -11.03 1.69
C THR A 145 -5.37 -10.78 0.57
N PHE A 146 -5.44 -9.60 -0.02
CA PHE A 146 -6.34 -9.28 -1.14
C PHE A 146 -5.58 -9.02 -2.46
N ARG A 147 -4.36 -9.53 -2.58
CA ARG A 147 -3.54 -9.34 -3.79
C ARG A 147 -4.32 -9.80 -5.03
N ASN A 148 -4.27 -9.02 -6.11
CA ASN A 148 -4.94 -9.24 -7.38
C ASN A 148 -6.46 -9.53 -7.27
N CYS A 149 -7.13 -9.00 -6.24
CA CYS A 149 -8.60 -8.96 -6.18
C CYS A 149 -9.14 -7.84 -7.10
N ILE A 150 -9.00 -8.04 -8.41
CA ILE A 150 -9.25 -7.00 -9.43
C ILE A 150 -10.70 -6.50 -9.51
N SER A 151 -11.67 -7.20 -8.90
CA SER A 151 -13.08 -6.82 -8.90
C SER A 151 -13.53 -6.06 -7.65
N VAL A 152 -12.65 -5.89 -6.65
CA VAL A 152 -12.95 -5.13 -5.43
C VAL A 152 -12.88 -3.64 -5.74
N THR A 153 -13.97 -2.92 -5.45
CA THR A 153 -14.11 -1.49 -5.77
C THR A 153 -14.00 -0.56 -4.56
N SER A 154 -14.19 -1.08 -3.34
CA SER A 154 -14.14 -0.33 -2.08
C SER A 154 -13.69 -1.21 -0.92
N VAL A 155 -13.21 -0.57 0.15
CA VAL A 155 -12.80 -1.23 1.40
C VAL A 155 -13.74 -0.81 2.53
N PRO A 156 -14.23 -1.73 3.38
CA PRO A 156 -15.01 -1.40 4.56
C PRO A 156 -14.21 -0.54 5.57
N VAL A 157 -14.87 0.45 6.17
CA VAL A 157 -14.22 1.40 7.10
C VAL A 157 -13.55 0.73 8.30
N ASP A 158 -14.21 -0.27 8.88
CA ASP A 158 -13.70 -0.94 10.07
C ASP A 158 -12.89 -2.21 9.77
N LEU A 159 -12.48 -2.46 8.52
CA LEU A 159 -11.93 -3.76 8.11
C LEU A 159 -10.81 -4.27 9.05
N PHE A 160 -9.92 -3.39 9.51
CA PHE A 160 -8.76 -3.74 10.34
C PHE A 160 -8.86 -3.29 11.80
N LYS A 161 -10.05 -2.85 12.26
CA LYS A 161 -10.26 -2.23 13.58
C LYS A 161 -9.78 -3.09 14.77
N TYR A 162 -9.98 -4.40 14.71
CA TYR A 162 -9.61 -5.31 15.80
C TYR A 162 -8.22 -5.96 15.62
N SER A 163 -7.52 -5.67 14.52
CA SER A 163 -6.21 -6.24 14.21
C SER A 163 -5.07 -5.43 14.87
N THR A 164 -5.19 -5.15 16.16
CA THR A 164 -4.31 -4.22 16.89
C THR A 164 -2.91 -4.76 17.17
N ALA A 165 -2.75 -6.09 17.12
CA ALA A 165 -1.46 -6.78 17.33
C ALA A 165 -0.57 -6.83 16.07
N VAL A 166 -1.11 -6.41 14.91
CA VAL A 166 -0.38 -6.41 13.63
C VAL A 166 0.82 -5.47 13.71
N SER A 167 2.01 -5.99 13.38
CA SER A 167 3.27 -5.26 13.51
C SER A 167 4.10 -5.28 12.22
N GLU A 168 5.13 -6.11 12.14
CA GLU A 168 6.01 -6.21 10.97
C GLU A 168 5.27 -6.78 9.76
N ASN A 169 5.57 -6.24 8.57
CA ASN A 169 4.89 -6.59 7.30
C ASN A 169 3.37 -6.37 7.32
N GLY A 170 2.86 -5.56 8.27
CA GLY A 170 1.46 -5.51 8.63
C GLY A 170 0.47 -5.43 7.47
N PHE A 171 0.74 -4.59 6.46
CA PHE A 171 -0.09 -4.43 5.27
C PHE A 171 0.68 -4.58 3.97
N ARG A 172 1.79 -5.31 3.99
CA ARG A 172 2.63 -5.48 2.80
C ARG A 172 1.82 -6.17 1.69
N ARG A 173 1.70 -5.50 0.54
CA ARG A 173 0.96 -5.98 -0.65
C ARG A 173 -0.51 -6.37 -0.43
N THR A 174 -1.14 -5.93 0.66
CA THR A 174 -2.50 -6.36 1.01
C THR A 174 -3.51 -6.11 -0.10
N PHE A 175 -3.45 -4.96 -0.80
CA PHE A 175 -4.31 -4.62 -1.94
C PHE A 175 -3.52 -4.50 -3.25
N TYR A 176 -2.35 -5.15 -3.35
CA TYR A 176 -1.52 -5.13 -4.55
C TYR A 176 -2.34 -5.60 -5.76
N GLY A 177 -2.38 -4.81 -6.83
CA GLY A 177 -3.07 -5.15 -8.07
C GLY A 177 -4.59 -5.11 -7.99
N CYS A 178 -5.19 -4.54 -6.94
CA CYS A 178 -6.64 -4.29 -6.88
C CYS A 178 -7.02 -3.13 -7.83
N SER A 179 -6.95 -3.38 -9.14
CA SER A 179 -7.04 -2.34 -10.17
C SER A 179 -8.40 -1.62 -10.22
N SER A 180 -9.48 -2.24 -9.75
CA SER A 180 -10.81 -1.61 -9.66
C SER A 180 -11.05 -0.81 -8.38
N LEU A 181 -10.11 -0.84 -7.42
CA LEU A 181 -10.26 -0.13 -6.15
C LEU A 181 -10.20 1.38 -6.38
N ALA A 182 -11.34 2.06 -6.20
CA ALA A 182 -11.49 3.47 -6.57
C ALA A 182 -11.40 4.44 -5.38
N SER A 183 -11.65 3.95 -4.15
CA SER A 183 -11.65 4.76 -2.94
C SER A 183 -11.21 3.97 -1.72
N LEU A 184 -10.69 4.67 -0.72
CA LEU A 184 -10.33 4.13 0.59
C LEU A 184 -11.17 4.83 1.67
N PRO A 185 -11.62 4.10 2.71
CA PRO A 185 -12.34 4.71 3.81
C PRO A 185 -11.38 5.53 4.69
N VAL A 186 -11.95 6.53 5.38
CA VAL A 186 -11.26 7.23 6.47
C VAL A 186 -10.92 6.22 7.58
N ASP A 187 -9.86 6.46 8.35
CA ASP A 187 -9.46 5.64 9.51
C ASP A 187 -9.09 4.17 9.21
N LEU A 188 -8.88 3.79 7.94
CA LEU A 188 -8.57 2.40 7.54
C LEU A 188 -7.48 1.71 8.38
N PHE A 189 -6.44 2.46 8.77
CA PHE A 189 -5.30 1.95 9.56
C PHE A 189 -5.22 2.54 10.98
N ARG A 190 -6.28 3.19 11.47
CA ARG A 190 -6.30 3.94 12.74
C ARG A 190 -5.86 3.12 13.94
N TYR A 191 -6.27 1.86 14.00
CA TYR A 191 -6.08 1.00 15.19
C TYR A 191 -4.84 0.10 15.10
N ASN A 192 -4.10 0.15 13.99
CA ASN A 192 -2.94 -0.72 13.75
C ASN A 192 -1.64 0.02 14.12
N THR A 193 -1.56 0.51 15.36
CA THR A 193 -0.50 1.42 15.82
C THR A 193 0.87 0.75 15.97
N LEU A 194 0.90 -0.58 16.02
CA LEU A 194 2.13 -1.37 16.13
C LEU A 194 2.79 -1.67 14.78
N VAL A 195 2.15 -1.29 13.66
CA VAL A 195 2.69 -1.50 12.31
C VAL A 195 4.03 -0.79 12.16
N SER A 196 5.05 -1.54 11.77
CA SER A 196 6.45 -1.09 11.81
C SER A 196 7.19 -1.36 10.48
N THR A 197 8.17 -2.25 10.48
CA THR A 197 9.05 -2.55 9.33
C THR A 197 8.24 -3.17 8.19
N ASN A 198 8.47 -2.73 6.95
CA ASN A 198 7.68 -3.12 5.77
C ASN A 198 6.17 -2.84 5.89
N GLY A 199 5.75 -1.97 6.80
CA GLY A 199 4.34 -1.80 7.19
C GLY A 199 3.38 -1.59 6.02
N PHE A 200 3.68 -0.66 5.12
CA PHE A 200 2.84 -0.34 3.96
C PHE A 200 3.53 -0.58 2.61
N ARG A 201 4.50 -1.49 2.59
CA ARG A 201 5.24 -1.82 1.37
C ARG A 201 4.29 -2.38 0.31
N GLU A 202 4.20 -1.71 -0.83
CA GLU A 202 3.43 -2.11 -2.01
C GLU A 202 1.93 -2.32 -1.72
N THR A 203 1.38 -1.75 -0.64
CA THR A 203 0.01 -2.01 -0.17
C THR A 203 -1.05 -1.72 -1.22
N PHE A 204 -0.94 -0.60 -1.94
CA PHE A 204 -1.86 -0.18 -3.01
C PHE A 204 -1.21 -0.14 -4.38
N TYR A 205 -0.10 -0.88 -4.57
CA TYR A 205 0.59 -0.97 -5.85
C TYR A 205 -0.40 -1.40 -6.94
N GLY A 206 -0.48 -0.66 -8.04
CA GLY A 206 -1.33 -0.99 -9.19
C GLY A 206 -2.83 -0.78 -8.96
N CYS A 207 -3.25 -0.09 -7.91
CA CYS A 207 -4.65 0.36 -7.73
C CYS A 207 -4.94 1.52 -8.69
N SER A 208 -5.03 1.22 -10.00
CA SER A 208 -5.02 2.22 -11.08
C SER A 208 -6.25 3.14 -11.10
N LEU A 209 -7.38 2.74 -10.51
CA LEU A 209 -8.57 3.58 -10.37
C LEU A 209 -8.60 4.43 -9.08
N LEU A 210 -7.66 4.26 -8.15
CA LEU A 210 -7.64 5.03 -6.91
C LEU A 210 -7.35 6.51 -7.22
N ALA A 211 -8.36 7.37 -7.04
CA ALA A 211 -8.33 8.77 -7.49
C ALA A 211 -7.91 9.77 -6.41
N SER A 212 -8.13 9.42 -5.13
CA SER A 212 -7.83 10.25 -3.96
C SER A 212 -7.50 9.40 -2.75
N LEU A 213 -6.79 9.96 -1.78
CA LEU A 213 -6.51 9.33 -0.49
C LEU A 213 -7.28 10.05 0.63
N PRO A 214 -7.79 9.33 1.63
CA PRO A 214 -8.42 9.94 2.79
C PRO A 214 -7.39 10.72 3.62
N VAL A 215 -7.84 11.77 4.28
CA VAL A 215 -7.06 12.47 5.31
C VAL A 215 -6.69 11.51 6.44
N ASP A 216 -5.56 11.77 7.10
CA ASP A 216 -5.07 11.00 8.24
C ASP A 216 -4.81 9.50 7.98
N LEU A 217 -4.73 9.06 6.71
CA LEU A 217 -4.58 7.64 6.32
C LEU A 217 -3.48 6.90 7.11
N PHE A 218 -2.34 7.54 7.36
CA PHE A 218 -1.21 6.96 8.10
C PHE A 218 -0.91 7.65 9.44
N ARG A 219 -1.82 8.49 9.94
CA ARG A 219 -1.59 9.35 11.12
C ARG A 219 -1.17 8.57 12.36
N TYR A 220 -1.77 7.40 12.58
CA TYR A 220 -1.62 6.62 13.80
C TYR A 220 -0.55 5.53 13.72
N ASN A 221 0.06 5.33 12.55
CA ASN A 221 1.07 4.29 12.32
C ASN A 221 2.48 4.88 12.53
N THR A 222 2.73 5.44 13.71
CA THR A 222 3.96 6.19 14.02
C THR A 222 5.21 5.32 14.12
N ALA A 223 5.03 4.00 14.31
CA ALA A 223 6.12 3.02 14.39
C ALA A 223 6.66 2.58 13.00
N VAL A 224 6.01 3.00 11.91
CA VAL A 224 6.44 2.68 10.53
C VAL A 224 7.84 3.21 10.28
N SER A 225 8.73 2.33 9.82
CA SER A 225 10.16 2.60 9.72
C SER A 225 10.77 2.19 8.37
N THR A 226 11.67 1.21 8.34
CA THR A 226 12.40 0.74 7.15
C THR A 226 11.43 0.14 6.14
N TYR A 227 11.59 0.50 4.85
CA TYR A 227 10.67 0.12 3.76
C TYR A 227 9.21 0.56 3.97
N GLY A 228 8.97 1.52 4.87
CA GLY A 228 7.63 1.87 5.36
C GLY A 228 6.62 2.14 4.25
N PHE A 229 6.99 2.97 3.27
CA PHE A 229 6.14 3.35 2.14
C PHE A 229 6.73 2.97 0.77
N TYR A 230 7.54 1.91 0.74
CA TYR A 230 8.13 1.39 -0.49
C TYR A 230 7.03 1.05 -1.50
N ALA A 231 7.00 1.76 -2.62
CA ALA A 231 6.08 1.58 -3.75
C ALA A 231 4.58 1.49 -3.36
N THR A 232 4.18 2.12 -2.25
CA THR A 232 2.83 2.00 -1.68
C THR A 232 1.73 2.38 -2.67
N PHE A 233 1.91 3.44 -3.46
CA PHE A 233 0.95 3.93 -4.46
C PHE A 233 1.51 3.85 -5.88
N TYR A 234 2.52 3.01 -6.12
CA TYR A 234 3.08 2.81 -7.46
C TYR A 234 1.96 2.45 -8.44
N GLY A 235 1.89 3.10 -9.59
CA GLY A 235 0.92 2.80 -10.63
C GLY A 235 -0.53 3.15 -10.29
N CYS A 236 -0.78 3.92 -9.23
CA CYS A 236 -2.08 4.55 -8.96
C CYS A 236 -2.33 5.68 -9.97
N SER A 237 -2.51 5.32 -11.25
CA SER A 237 -2.48 6.25 -12.37
C SER A 237 -3.62 7.28 -12.37
N SER A 238 -4.70 7.02 -11.65
CA SER A 238 -5.81 7.96 -11.47
C SER A 238 -5.63 8.93 -10.30
N LEU A 239 -4.65 8.73 -9.42
CA LEU A 239 -4.42 9.55 -8.23
C LEU A 239 -4.07 10.98 -8.64
N ALA A 240 -4.94 11.93 -8.32
CA ALA A 240 -4.84 13.30 -8.82
C ALA A 240 -4.25 14.30 -7.80
N SER A 241 -4.40 14.01 -6.51
CA SER A 241 -3.94 14.87 -5.41
C SER A 241 -3.60 14.03 -4.18
N LEU A 242 -2.81 14.61 -3.27
CA LEU A 242 -2.46 14.01 -1.98
C LEU A 242 -3.04 14.87 -0.85
N PRO A 243 -3.54 14.26 0.25
CA PRO A 243 -3.97 15.00 1.41
C PRO A 243 -2.77 15.70 2.09
N VAL A 244 -3.05 16.82 2.75
CA VAL A 244 -2.08 17.45 3.64
C VAL A 244 -1.71 16.49 4.78
N ASP A 245 -0.52 16.65 5.33
CA ASP A 245 -0.01 15.86 6.46
C ASP A 245 0.08 14.33 6.22
N LEU A 246 0.00 13.85 4.97
CA LEU A 246 -0.04 12.42 4.62
C LEU A 246 1.02 11.57 5.35
N PHE A 247 2.25 12.08 5.49
CA PHE A 247 3.36 11.39 6.16
C PHE A 247 3.88 12.09 7.42
N ARG A 248 3.15 13.10 7.93
CA ARG A 248 3.60 13.98 9.03
C ARG A 248 4.02 13.23 10.30
N TYR A 249 3.29 12.17 10.63
CA TYR A 249 3.46 11.45 11.90
C TYR A 249 4.33 10.19 11.77
N ASN A 250 4.78 9.84 10.56
CA ASN A 250 5.62 8.66 10.31
C ASN A 250 7.11 9.06 10.38
N THR A 251 7.53 9.64 11.49
CA THR A 251 8.86 10.24 11.66
C THR A 251 9.99 9.20 11.73
N ALA A 252 9.66 7.94 12.02
CA ALA A 252 10.61 6.83 12.07
C ALA A 252 10.96 6.25 10.69
N VAL A 253 10.30 6.69 9.61
CA VAL A 253 10.56 6.24 8.23
C VAL A 253 12.01 6.56 7.85
N SER A 254 12.74 5.54 7.38
CA SER A 254 14.18 5.64 7.17
C SER A 254 14.63 5.05 5.81
N ILE A 255 15.36 3.94 5.81
CA ILE A 255 15.97 3.33 4.63
C ILE A 255 14.86 2.85 3.69
N TYR A 256 14.98 3.15 2.39
CA TYR A 256 13.98 2.85 1.37
C TYR A 256 12.58 3.41 1.67
N GLY A 257 12.51 4.45 2.52
CA GLY A 257 11.26 4.96 3.09
C GLY A 257 10.19 5.29 2.06
N PHE A 258 10.56 6.03 1.01
CA PHE A 258 9.67 6.50 -0.06
C PHE A 258 10.11 6.04 -1.46
N TYR A 259 10.80 4.89 -1.52
CA TYR A 259 11.24 4.30 -2.78
C TYR A 259 10.04 4.06 -3.69
N ALA A 260 10.01 4.72 -4.85
CA ALA A 260 8.98 4.59 -5.89
C ALA A 260 7.53 4.76 -5.41
N THR A 261 7.30 5.44 -4.28
CA THR A 261 5.99 5.51 -3.60
C THR A 261 4.86 5.98 -4.52
N PHE A 262 5.10 6.99 -5.36
CA PHE A 262 4.11 7.54 -6.29
C PHE A 262 4.49 7.32 -7.76
N ARG A 263 5.43 6.41 -8.04
CA ARG A 263 5.90 6.15 -9.42
C ARG A 263 4.72 5.79 -10.32
N GLY A 264 4.57 6.48 -11.43
CA GLY A 264 3.47 6.27 -12.39
C GLY A 264 2.11 6.80 -11.94
N CYS A 265 2.03 7.69 -10.94
CA CYS A 265 0.82 8.44 -10.62
C CYS A 265 0.58 9.54 -11.67
N ARG A 266 0.17 9.12 -12.88
CA ARG A 266 0.13 9.96 -14.08
C ARG A 266 -0.81 11.15 -14.01
N LYS A 267 -1.82 11.15 -13.13
CA LYS A 267 -2.74 12.28 -12.91
C LYS A 267 -2.34 13.22 -11.75
N LEU A 268 -1.32 12.88 -10.98
CA LEU A 268 -0.90 13.69 -9.84
C LEU A 268 -0.38 15.04 -10.36
N ALA A 269 -1.04 16.14 -10.01
CA ALA A 269 -0.80 17.45 -10.62
C ALA A 269 0.07 18.39 -9.77
N SER A 270 0.00 18.25 -8.45
CA SER A 270 0.74 19.06 -7.47
C SER A 270 0.96 18.27 -6.19
N LEU A 271 1.87 18.75 -5.34
CA LEU A 271 2.16 18.15 -4.03
C LEU A 271 1.76 19.12 -2.90
N PRO A 272 1.28 18.61 -1.75
CA PRO A 272 1.03 19.44 -0.59
C PRO A 272 2.35 19.98 -0.03
N VAL A 273 2.29 21.17 0.56
CA VAL A 273 3.39 21.73 1.36
C VAL A 273 3.76 20.75 2.48
N ASP A 274 5.02 20.76 2.90
CA ASP A 274 5.54 19.95 4.00
C ASP A 274 5.41 18.42 3.84
N LEU A 275 5.14 17.89 2.63
CA LEU A 275 4.89 16.46 2.38
C LEU A 275 5.90 15.51 3.04
N PHE A 276 7.20 15.86 3.03
CA PHE A 276 8.28 15.07 3.63
C PHE A 276 9.02 15.77 4.78
N ARG A 277 8.50 16.90 5.28
CA ARG A 277 9.18 17.75 6.27
C ARG A 277 9.58 17.02 7.55
N TYR A 278 8.73 16.11 8.02
CA TYR A 278 8.89 15.44 9.30
C TYR A 278 9.57 14.07 9.20
N ASN A 279 9.85 13.60 7.98
CA ASN A 279 10.51 12.31 7.74
C ASN A 279 12.04 12.50 7.66
N THR A 280 12.62 13.10 8.69
CA THR A 280 14.05 13.50 8.71
C THR A 280 15.01 12.32 8.78
N ALA A 281 14.53 11.15 9.21
CA ALA A 281 15.30 9.91 9.27
C ALA A 281 15.44 9.19 7.92
N VAL A 282 14.74 9.65 6.86
CA VAL A 282 14.83 9.08 5.52
C VAL A 282 16.26 9.17 5.00
N SER A 283 16.83 8.02 4.66
CA SER A 283 18.25 7.88 4.36
C SER A 283 18.50 7.17 3.03
N THR A 284 19.20 6.03 3.04
CA THR A 284 19.66 5.31 1.85
C THR A 284 18.48 4.94 0.94
N TYR A 285 18.57 5.26 -0.35
CA TYR A 285 17.51 5.02 -1.36
C TYR A 285 16.15 5.65 -1.00
N GLY A 286 16.15 6.67 -0.14
CA GLY A 286 14.96 7.23 0.48
C GLY A 286 13.90 7.73 -0.50
N PHE A 287 14.31 8.44 -1.55
CA PHE A 287 13.42 9.02 -2.57
C PHE A 287 13.72 8.53 -4.00
N TYR A 288 14.30 7.33 -4.10
CA TYR A 288 14.59 6.69 -5.36
C TYR A 288 13.29 6.56 -6.17
N ALA A 289 13.25 7.17 -7.36
CA ALA A 289 12.13 7.12 -8.28
C ALA A 289 10.75 7.49 -7.70
N THR A 290 10.68 8.26 -6.60
CA THR A 290 9.42 8.51 -5.85
C THR A 290 8.29 9.04 -6.73
N PHE A 291 8.57 9.98 -7.64
CA PHE A 291 7.61 10.58 -8.56
C PHE A 291 7.88 10.22 -10.03
N HIS A 292 8.72 9.22 -10.29
CA HIS A 292 9.07 8.80 -11.65
C HIS A 292 7.80 8.59 -12.50
N GLY A 293 7.71 9.23 -13.66
CA GLY A 293 6.59 9.10 -14.59
C GLY A 293 5.29 9.74 -14.10
N CYS A 294 5.32 10.67 -13.13
CA CYS A 294 4.19 11.52 -12.79
C CYS A 294 4.00 12.60 -13.87
N SER A 295 3.53 12.19 -15.04
CA SER A 295 3.50 13.02 -16.26
C SER A 295 2.58 14.25 -16.19
N SER A 296 1.69 14.35 -15.19
CA SER A 296 0.86 15.54 -14.97
C SER A 296 1.39 16.48 -13.89
N LEU A 297 2.43 16.08 -13.16
CA LEU A 297 2.97 16.87 -12.06
C LEU A 297 3.56 18.15 -12.62
N ALA A 298 2.98 19.29 -12.26
CA ALA A 298 3.28 20.58 -12.88
C ALA A 298 4.03 21.54 -11.94
N SER A 299 3.87 21.38 -10.62
CA SER A 299 4.49 22.26 -9.62
C SER A 299 4.94 21.49 -8.38
N LEU A 300 5.94 22.03 -7.70
CA LEU A 300 6.47 21.55 -6.43
C LEU A 300 6.41 22.67 -5.38
N PRO A 301 6.25 22.34 -4.08
CA PRO A 301 6.39 23.31 -3.01
C PRO A 301 7.86 23.61 -2.72
N ASP A 302 8.14 24.83 -2.23
CA ASP A 302 9.44 25.20 -1.68
C ASP A 302 9.83 24.29 -0.51
N GLY A 303 11.11 23.94 -0.49
CA GLY A 303 11.73 23.12 0.54
C GLY A 303 11.22 21.68 0.61
N LEU A 304 10.65 21.12 -0.48
CA LEU A 304 10.09 19.75 -0.51
C LEU A 304 11.01 18.71 0.16
N PHE A 305 12.32 18.79 -0.09
CA PHE A 305 13.32 17.88 0.49
C PHE A 305 14.30 18.56 1.46
N ARG A 306 13.99 19.77 1.95
CA ARG A 306 14.89 20.58 2.80
C ARG A 306 15.32 19.85 4.07
N TYR A 307 14.38 19.16 4.71
CA TYR A 307 14.59 18.55 6.03
C TYR A 307 15.09 17.10 5.98
N ASN A 308 15.15 16.49 4.78
CA ASN A 308 15.61 15.10 4.63
C ASN A 308 17.15 15.06 4.48
N THR A 309 17.85 15.48 5.53
CA THR A 309 19.32 15.63 5.54
C THR A 309 20.08 14.31 5.70
N ALA A 310 19.39 13.23 6.08
CA ALA A 310 19.97 11.89 6.20
C ALA A 310 20.06 11.14 4.86
N VAL A 311 19.47 11.65 3.77
CA VAL A 311 19.47 11.03 2.44
C VAL A 311 20.89 10.80 1.93
N SER A 312 21.15 9.59 1.41
CA SER A 312 22.46 9.13 0.94
C SER A 312 22.32 8.06 -0.17
N THR A 313 23.44 7.71 -0.80
CA THR A 313 23.52 6.73 -1.91
C THR A 313 22.52 7.10 -3.03
N ASP A 314 21.71 6.20 -3.59
CA ASP A 314 20.77 6.55 -4.67
C ASP A 314 19.48 7.21 -4.15
N GLY A 315 19.65 8.10 -3.19
CA GLY A 315 18.58 8.77 -2.48
C GLY A 315 17.65 9.59 -3.37
N PHE A 316 18.16 10.28 -4.39
CA PHE A 316 17.37 11.06 -5.35
C PHE A 316 17.49 10.55 -6.80
N TYR A 317 17.93 9.31 -6.97
CA TYR A 317 18.03 8.70 -8.29
C TYR A 317 16.65 8.63 -8.95
N ARG A 318 16.52 9.18 -10.15
CA ARG A 318 15.27 9.19 -10.94
C ARG A 318 14.03 9.77 -10.23
N THR A 319 14.18 10.58 -9.17
CA THR A 319 13.05 11.03 -8.35
C THR A 319 11.92 11.65 -9.17
N PHE A 320 12.22 12.49 -10.16
CA PHE A 320 11.27 13.13 -11.06
C PHE A 320 11.44 12.71 -12.53
N TYR A 321 12.12 11.58 -12.78
CA TYR A 321 12.35 11.05 -14.14
C TYR A 321 11.03 11.00 -14.94
N GLY A 322 11.00 11.61 -16.12
CA GLY A 322 9.83 11.61 -16.99
C GLY A 322 8.63 12.42 -16.47
N CYS A 323 8.83 13.36 -15.54
CA CYS A 323 7.80 14.34 -15.16
C CYS A 323 7.72 15.46 -16.22
N VAL A 324 7.21 15.14 -17.40
CA VAL A 324 7.28 15.98 -18.61
C VAL A 324 6.58 17.35 -18.49
N LYS A 325 5.72 17.57 -17.50
CA LYS A 325 5.03 18.84 -17.25
C LYS A 325 5.61 19.66 -16.11
N LEU A 326 6.63 19.13 -15.42
CA LEU A 326 7.13 19.72 -14.19
C LEU A 326 7.83 21.05 -14.45
N GLN A 327 7.28 22.12 -13.89
CA GLN A 327 7.97 23.39 -13.77
C GLN A 327 8.98 23.28 -12.63
N LEU A 328 10.28 23.29 -12.96
CA LEU A 328 11.34 23.33 -11.95
C LEU A 328 11.41 24.71 -11.28
N HIS A 329 11.91 24.74 -10.06
CA HIS A 329 12.30 25.98 -9.38
C HIS A 329 13.51 25.70 -8.47
N LYS A 330 14.18 26.77 -8.03
CA LYS A 330 15.43 26.69 -7.26
C LYS A 330 15.32 25.96 -5.93
N TRP A 331 14.19 26.11 -5.25
CA TRP A 331 14.06 25.82 -3.83
C TRP A 331 13.52 24.43 -3.52
N ILE A 332 13.77 23.44 -4.37
CA ILE A 332 13.26 22.07 -4.17
C ILE A 332 13.94 21.38 -2.98
N PHE A 333 15.26 21.55 -2.85
CA PHE A 333 16.09 20.79 -1.89
C PHE A 333 16.59 21.60 -0.69
N TYR A 334 16.57 22.93 -0.80
CA TYR A 334 17.10 23.87 0.19
C TYR A 334 16.48 25.27 -0.05
N LEU A 335 16.73 26.20 0.88
CA LEU A 335 16.40 27.62 0.76
C LEU A 335 17.67 28.47 0.67
N THR A 336 17.51 29.75 0.37
CA THR A 336 18.61 30.71 0.25
C THR A 336 19.53 30.69 1.47
N GLY A 337 20.84 30.55 1.24
CA GLY A 337 21.87 30.55 2.28
C GLY A 337 22.21 29.16 2.84
N GLU A 338 21.55 28.10 2.35
CA GLU A 338 21.79 26.72 2.80
C GLU A 338 22.69 25.91 1.85
N GLU A 339 23.11 26.48 0.71
CA GLU A 339 23.92 25.85 -0.32
C GLU A 339 25.23 25.27 0.24
N GLY A 340 25.83 25.98 1.20
CA GLY A 340 27.07 25.59 1.84
C GLY A 340 26.96 24.42 2.85
N THR A 341 25.74 24.03 3.23
CA THR A 341 25.51 23.06 4.32
C THR A 341 24.62 21.89 3.91
N ARG A 342 23.69 22.08 2.96
CA ARG A 342 22.65 21.09 2.63
C ARG A 342 23.21 19.72 2.27
N PHE A 343 24.29 19.68 1.48
CA PHE A 343 24.90 18.44 0.99
C PHE A 343 26.35 18.26 1.46
N LEU A 344 26.78 19.01 2.48
CA LEU A 344 28.15 18.97 2.97
C LEU A 344 28.51 17.56 3.47
N ASN A 345 29.57 16.99 2.89
CA ASN A 345 30.10 15.65 3.17
C ASN A 345 29.07 14.52 2.92
N LYS A 346 28.14 14.71 1.99
CA LYS A 346 27.14 13.70 1.62
C LYS A 346 27.52 13.01 0.32
N THR A 347 27.53 11.68 0.33
CA THR A 347 27.56 10.86 -0.89
C THR A 347 26.14 10.45 -1.24
N LEU A 348 25.63 10.99 -2.33
CA LEU A 348 24.31 10.66 -2.87
C LEU A 348 24.25 10.77 -4.40
N SER A 349 23.18 10.28 -5.01
CA SER A 349 22.94 10.33 -6.44
C SER A 349 21.75 11.22 -6.75
N PHE A 350 21.98 12.16 -7.66
CA PHE A 350 20.99 12.87 -8.45
C PHE A 350 20.90 12.32 -9.87
N ALA A 351 21.52 11.17 -10.16
CA ALA A 351 21.53 10.66 -11.52
C ALA A 351 20.10 10.47 -12.04
N GLU A 352 19.89 11.02 -13.23
CA GLU A 352 18.61 11.03 -13.94
C GLU A 352 17.44 11.64 -13.13
N CYS A 353 17.71 12.46 -12.10
CA CYS A 353 16.69 12.98 -11.18
C CYS A 353 15.57 13.74 -11.91
N PHE A 354 15.94 14.60 -12.86
CA PHE A 354 15.03 15.40 -13.68
C PHE A 354 15.07 15.00 -15.16
N PHE A 355 15.52 13.78 -15.47
CA PHE A 355 15.65 13.31 -16.84
C PHE A 355 14.33 13.40 -17.62
N LEU A 356 14.39 13.93 -18.84
CA LEU A 356 13.29 14.04 -19.77
C LEU A 356 13.63 13.42 -21.13
N THR A 357 12.62 12.85 -21.78
CA THR A 357 12.64 12.54 -23.22
C THR A 357 11.85 13.54 -24.05
N SER A 358 11.00 14.34 -23.40
CA SER A 358 10.20 15.42 -23.97
C SER A 358 9.74 16.36 -22.87
N PHE A 359 9.41 17.60 -23.23
CA PHE A 359 8.90 18.62 -22.31
C PHE A 359 7.58 19.18 -22.82
N ALA A 360 6.60 19.29 -21.93
CA ALA A 360 5.25 19.77 -22.20
C ALA A 360 4.71 20.67 -21.05
N GLY A 361 5.60 21.15 -20.19
CA GLY A 361 5.29 21.99 -19.04
C GLY A 361 5.47 23.48 -19.31
N THR A 362 5.51 24.25 -18.23
CA THR A 362 5.86 25.67 -18.25
C THR A 362 7.33 25.84 -17.89
N ILE A 363 8.03 26.77 -18.56
CA ILE A 363 9.44 27.07 -18.28
C ILE A 363 9.62 27.36 -16.78
N GLY A 364 10.54 26.64 -16.17
CA GLY A 364 10.93 26.81 -14.78
C GLY A 364 12.37 27.28 -14.65
N GLU A 365 12.93 27.07 -13.48
CA GLU A 365 14.34 27.32 -13.19
C GLU A 365 14.93 26.07 -12.54
N ALA A 366 16.01 25.53 -13.11
CA ALA A 366 16.66 24.35 -12.55
C ALA A 366 17.22 24.67 -11.15
N PRO A 367 17.08 23.77 -10.16
CA PRO A 367 17.78 23.90 -8.89
C PRO A 367 19.29 23.89 -9.14
N GLU A 368 19.97 24.93 -8.64
CA GLU A 368 21.41 25.15 -8.85
C GLU A 368 22.26 24.21 -7.98
N LEU A 369 22.07 22.90 -8.15
CA LEU A 369 22.74 21.87 -7.37
C LEU A 369 24.27 21.93 -7.48
N TRP A 370 24.79 22.46 -8.60
CA TRP A 370 26.20 22.69 -8.84
C TRP A 370 26.80 23.79 -7.94
N ASN A 371 25.98 24.67 -7.36
CA ASN A 371 26.42 25.70 -6.42
C ASN A 371 26.48 25.19 -4.96
N CYS A 372 26.06 23.95 -4.71
CA CYS A 372 26.10 23.36 -3.37
C CYS A 372 27.52 22.90 -2.97
N ASN A 373 27.86 23.05 -1.69
CA ASN A 373 29.09 22.52 -1.14
C ASN A 373 28.93 21.04 -0.78
N PHE A 374 29.62 20.16 -1.51
CA PHE A 374 29.64 18.72 -1.23
C PHE A 374 30.79 18.30 -0.29
N GLY A 375 31.77 19.18 -0.03
CA GLY A 375 32.93 18.86 0.82
C GLY A 375 33.68 17.62 0.34
N THR A 376 33.77 16.59 1.18
CA THR A 376 34.38 15.30 0.82
C THR A 376 33.41 14.34 0.11
N GLY A 377 32.15 14.73 -0.04
CA GLY A 377 31.13 13.95 -0.74
C GLY A 377 31.32 14.01 -2.25
N THR A 378 31.03 12.90 -2.93
CA THR A 378 31.05 12.79 -4.38
C THR A 378 29.64 12.51 -4.88
N PRO A 379 28.87 13.53 -5.30
CA PRO A 379 27.54 13.28 -5.82
C PRO A 379 27.63 12.56 -7.18
N THR A 380 26.76 11.58 -7.41
CA THR A 380 26.54 11.06 -8.76
C THR A 380 25.54 11.99 -9.46
N ILE A 381 25.96 12.60 -10.57
CA ILE A 381 25.21 13.70 -11.23
C ILE A 381 24.80 13.37 -12.67
N THR A 382 25.16 12.17 -13.15
CA THR A 382 24.96 11.71 -14.53
C THR A 382 23.52 11.93 -15.01
N ASP A 383 23.37 12.63 -16.12
CA ASP A 383 22.10 12.87 -16.80
C ASP A 383 21.02 13.51 -15.90
N CYS A 384 21.42 14.23 -14.84
CA CYS A 384 20.48 14.82 -13.87
C CYS A 384 19.44 15.70 -14.57
N PHE A 385 19.88 16.53 -15.52
CA PHE A 385 19.04 17.43 -16.32
C PHE A 385 18.96 17.02 -17.80
N ASN A 386 19.25 15.76 -18.14
CA ASN A 386 19.22 15.33 -19.54
C ASN A 386 17.84 15.54 -20.17
N GLY A 387 17.84 16.06 -21.39
CA GLY A 387 16.64 16.42 -22.15
C GLY A 387 16.07 17.81 -21.83
N HIS A 388 16.66 18.56 -20.89
CA HIS A 388 16.34 19.97 -20.71
C HIS A 388 16.98 20.87 -21.78
N SER A 389 16.42 22.06 -21.96
CA SER A 389 16.92 23.10 -22.86
C SER A 389 16.46 24.48 -22.39
N ILE A 390 16.83 25.54 -23.10
CA ILE A 390 16.32 26.90 -22.88
C ILE A 390 14.77 27.00 -22.95
N ASN A 391 14.12 26.02 -23.58
CA ASN A 391 12.66 25.95 -23.68
C ASN A 391 12.00 25.24 -22.50
N SER A 392 12.77 24.70 -21.54
CA SER A 392 12.22 24.05 -20.33
C SER A 392 12.75 24.65 -19.03
N VAL A 393 13.95 25.23 -19.02
CA VAL A 393 14.52 25.93 -17.87
C VAL A 393 15.20 27.23 -18.29
N SER A 394 14.94 28.32 -17.56
CA SER A 394 15.41 29.67 -17.90
C SER A 394 16.92 29.87 -17.66
N ASN A 395 17.48 29.16 -16.68
CA ASN A 395 18.91 29.16 -16.35
C ASN A 395 19.67 28.01 -17.04
N TYR A 396 19.20 27.54 -18.20
CA TYR A 396 19.84 26.43 -18.92
C TYR A 396 21.33 26.69 -19.22
N ALA A 397 21.69 27.94 -19.53
CA ALA A 397 23.07 28.34 -19.81
C ALA A 397 24.00 28.23 -18.60
N ASP A 398 23.45 28.17 -17.39
CA ASP A 398 24.21 28.07 -16.14
C ASP A 398 24.42 26.61 -15.71
N ILE A 399 23.74 25.64 -16.35
CA ILE A 399 23.87 24.21 -16.03
C ILE A 399 25.21 23.69 -16.59
N PRO A 400 26.13 23.17 -15.75
CA PRO A 400 27.38 22.62 -16.24
C PRO A 400 27.17 21.36 -17.08
N ALA A 401 28.07 21.12 -18.05
CA ALA A 401 27.90 20.05 -19.04
C ALA A 401 27.85 18.64 -18.43
N GLU A 402 28.50 18.42 -17.30
CA GLU A 402 28.50 17.15 -16.57
C GLU A 402 27.19 16.83 -15.83
N TRP A 403 26.28 17.81 -15.72
CA TRP A 403 24.93 17.64 -15.16
C TRP A 403 23.86 17.42 -16.22
N LEU A 404 24.19 17.67 -17.50
CA LEU A 404 23.30 17.52 -18.64
C LEU A 404 23.20 16.07 -19.12
#